data_AF-A0A0F6NCR3-F1
#
_entry.id   AF-A0A0F6NCR3-F1
#
_cell.length_a   1.000
_cell.length_b   1.000
_cell.length_c   1.000
_cell.angle_alpha   90.00
_cell.angle_beta   90.00
_cell.angle_gamma   90.00
#
_symmetry.space_group_name_H-M   'P 1'
#
loop_
_entity.id
_entity.type
_entity.pdbx_description
1 polymer ?
#
loop_
_entity_poly.entity_id
_entity_poly.type
_entity_poly.pdbx_seq_one_letter_code
_entity_poly.pdbx_strand_id
1 'polypeptide(L)'
;SADSLMGRGSLRRRARRQESHDSAASAASLKRKQEVEGKLIETEKSQTGGVEFGVYKHYIKSVGIFLSVATLVLNFVFQAFQIGSNIWLTQWSNDKEVEHDTGLRNMYLGVYGAFGFGQGVFAYISVVIVYVGGLRAAKIIHNDLLRLVMRGSVCRFFDITPLGRILNSFSGDMDVIDEELPGTVDSLMTFLWMVLATIVVISISTPIFLVVIVPIGFIYYFAQRFYVATSRQLMRLESVSR
;
A
#
# COMPACT_ATOMS: atom_id res chain seq x y z
N SER A 1 50.48 53.74 52.60
CA SER A 1 50.17 52.33 52.33
C SER A 1 48.67 52.11 52.36
N ALA A 2 47.97 52.29 51.24
CA ALA A 2 46.50 52.13 51.19
C ALA A 2 45.96 51.59 49.85
N ASP A 3 46.81 51.10 48.94
CA ASP A 3 46.37 50.68 47.59
C ASP A 3 46.35 49.15 47.34
N SER A 4 46.65 48.31 48.33
CA SER A 4 46.74 46.85 48.12
C SER A 4 45.48 46.05 48.46
N LEU A 5 44.39 46.70 48.91
CA LEU A 5 43.19 45.99 49.42
C LEU A 5 42.00 45.93 48.44
N MET A 6 42.00 46.69 47.33
CA MET A 6 40.86 46.69 46.39
C MET A 6 40.86 45.55 45.34
N GLY A 7 41.98 44.85 45.13
CA GLY A 7 42.11 43.84 44.05
C GLY A 7 41.64 42.42 44.38
N ARG A 8 41.56 42.03 45.66
CA ARG A 8 41.23 40.64 46.06
C ARG A 8 39.72 40.31 46.00
N GLY A 9 38.85 41.32 46.09
CA GLY A 9 37.40 41.13 46.04
C GLY A 9 36.87 40.78 44.64
N SER A 10 37.49 41.30 43.58
CA SER A 10 37.05 41.09 42.20
C SER A 10 37.32 39.67 41.70
N LEU A 11 38.49 39.11 42.04
CA LEU A 11 38.88 37.74 41.67
C LEU A 11 37.99 36.69 42.36
N ARG A 12 37.68 36.89 43.65
CA ARG A 12 36.81 35.99 44.42
C ARG A 12 35.37 36.02 43.93
N ARG A 13 34.89 37.19 43.49
CA ARG A 13 33.55 37.36 42.89
C ARG A 13 33.45 36.76 41.49
N ARG A 14 34.55 36.77 40.73
CA ARG A 14 34.65 36.13 39.40
C ARG A 14 34.71 34.61 39.51
N ALA A 15 35.49 34.06 40.44
CA ALA A 15 35.53 32.63 40.73
C ALA A 15 34.17 32.09 41.19
N ARG A 16 33.49 32.79 42.11
CA ARG A 16 32.15 32.39 42.59
C ARG A 16 31.07 32.44 41.49
N ARG A 17 31.20 33.37 40.53
CA ARG A 17 30.34 33.40 39.33
C ARG A 17 30.64 32.20 38.42
N GLN A 18 31.91 31.89 38.19
CA GLN A 18 32.32 30.75 37.37
C GLN A 18 31.77 29.43 37.94
N GLU A 19 31.94 29.18 39.23
CA GLU A 19 31.40 27.99 39.92
C GLU A 19 29.87 27.89 39.86
N SER A 20 29.17 29.03 39.93
CA SER A 20 27.71 29.06 39.78
C SER A 20 27.25 28.76 38.34
N HIS A 21 28.02 29.19 37.34
CA HIS A 21 27.74 28.88 35.94
C HIS A 21 28.01 27.41 35.61
N ASP A 22 29.09 26.83 36.14
CA ASP A 22 29.44 25.42 35.93
C ASP A 22 28.46 24.49 36.66
N SER A 23 27.99 24.89 37.85
CA SER A 23 26.95 24.16 38.59
C SER A 23 25.59 24.21 37.90
N ALA A 24 25.22 25.36 37.32
CA ALA A 24 23.98 25.51 36.55
C ALA A 24 24.04 24.75 35.22
N ALA A 25 25.20 24.74 34.54
CA ALA A 25 25.43 23.95 33.33
C ALA A 25 25.40 22.44 33.62
N SER A 26 25.99 22.00 34.74
CA SER A 26 25.95 20.62 35.19
C SER A 26 24.53 20.18 35.57
N ALA A 27 23.78 21.00 36.31
CA ALA A 27 22.38 20.74 36.63
C ALA A 27 21.48 20.72 35.37
N ALA A 28 21.72 21.60 34.41
CA ALA A 28 21.02 21.60 33.12
C ALA A 28 21.38 20.36 32.28
N SER A 29 22.63 19.89 32.33
CA SER A 29 23.07 18.67 31.67
C SER A 29 22.47 17.41 32.29
N LEU A 30 22.37 17.36 33.64
CA LEU A 30 21.72 16.28 34.38
C LEU A 30 20.21 16.26 34.14
N LYS A 31 19.56 17.43 34.10
CA LYS A 31 18.13 17.56 33.76
C LYS A 31 17.86 17.14 32.32
N ARG A 32 18.72 17.52 31.38
CA ARG A 32 18.68 17.05 29.98
C ARG A 32 18.92 15.55 29.88
N LYS A 33 19.83 14.98 30.68
CA LYS A 33 20.10 13.54 30.71
C LYS A 33 18.94 12.73 31.30
N GLN A 34 18.29 13.24 32.35
CA GLN A 34 17.05 12.68 32.91
C GLN A 34 15.85 12.81 31.97
N GLU A 35 15.74 13.91 31.22
CA GLU A 35 14.69 14.09 30.20
C GLU A 35 14.90 13.15 29.00
N VAL A 36 16.15 12.79 28.70
CA VAL A 36 16.51 11.80 27.67
C VAL A 36 16.33 10.36 28.19
N GLU A 37 16.66 10.07 29.46
CA GLU A 37 16.40 8.75 30.09
C GLU A 37 14.91 8.50 30.36
N GLY A 38 14.11 9.56 30.60
CA GLY A 38 12.65 9.47 30.70
C GLY A 38 11.94 9.32 29.36
N LYS A 39 12.66 9.48 28.24
CA LYS A 39 12.17 9.26 26.88
C LYS A 39 12.58 7.85 26.41
N LEU A 40 12.16 6.83 27.16
CA LEU A 40 12.24 5.41 26.76
C LEU A 40 11.32 5.04 25.58
N ILE A 41 10.58 6.02 25.04
CA ILE A 41 9.75 5.85 23.86
C ILE A 41 10.65 5.98 22.64
N GLU A 42 10.94 4.85 22.00
CA GLU A 42 11.64 4.82 20.72
C GLU A 42 10.82 5.62 19.70
N THR A 43 11.30 6.81 19.32
CA THR A 43 10.66 7.61 18.27
C THR A 43 10.67 6.82 16.98
N GLU A 44 9.48 6.60 16.44
CA GLU A 44 9.17 5.71 15.34
C GLU A 44 10.14 5.88 14.16
N LYS A 45 10.95 4.85 13.90
CA LYS A 45 11.77 4.80 12.68
C LYS A 45 10.86 4.49 11.50
N SER A 46 10.39 5.53 10.82
CA SER A 46 9.81 5.38 9.48
C SER A 46 10.87 4.75 8.56
N GLN A 47 10.62 3.53 8.07
CA GLN A 47 11.50 2.86 7.11
C GLN A 47 11.58 3.73 5.84
N THR A 48 12.76 4.30 5.58
CA THR A 48 13.03 5.17 4.44
C THR A 48 13.34 4.34 3.20
N GLY A 49 12.32 4.00 2.41
CA GLY A 49 12.52 3.27 1.15
C GLY A 49 11.23 2.95 0.39
N GLY A 50 11.35 2.18 -0.69
CA GLY A 50 10.22 1.47 -1.30
C GLY A 50 9.85 0.24 -0.48
N VAL A 51 8.61 -0.25 -0.63
CA VAL A 51 8.15 -1.45 0.07
C VAL A 51 8.92 -2.67 -0.45
N GLU A 52 9.48 -3.46 0.47
CA GLU A 52 10.24 -4.66 0.11
C GLU A 52 9.33 -5.71 -0.53
N PHE A 53 9.80 -6.37 -1.61
CA PHE A 53 9.02 -7.41 -2.30
C PHE A 53 8.62 -8.58 -1.37
N GLY A 54 9.38 -8.79 -0.30
CA GLY A 54 9.06 -9.73 0.77
C GLY A 54 7.70 -9.50 1.42
N VAL A 55 7.26 -8.24 1.55
CA VAL A 55 5.96 -7.89 2.17
C VAL A 55 4.80 -8.33 1.27
N TYR A 56 4.88 -8.04 -0.03
CA TYR A 56 3.87 -8.51 -1.00
C TYR A 56 3.80 -10.04 -1.03
N LYS A 57 4.96 -10.71 -1.03
CA LYS A 57 5.02 -12.17 -0.99
C LYS A 57 4.43 -12.75 0.30
N HIS A 58 4.66 -12.10 1.44
CA HIS A 58 4.06 -12.51 2.70
C HIS A 58 2.54 -12.40 2.65
N TYR A 59 2.00 -11.29 2.13
CA TYR A 59 0.55 -11.12 1.98
C TYR A 59 -0.07 -12.19 1.07
N ILE A 60 0.51 -12.42 -0.12
CA ILE A 60 0.05 -13.46 -1.06
C ILE A 60 0.09 -14.85 -0.42
N LYS A 61 1.13 -15.13 0.38
CA LYS A 61 1.24 -16.40 1.11
C LYS A 61 0.15 -16.53 2.18
N SER A 62 -0.20 -15.45 2.87
CA SER A 62 -1.27 -15.41 3.87
C SER A 62 -2.66 -15.54 3.26
N VAL A 63 -2.91 -14.97 2.07
CA VAL A 63 -4.13 -15.22 1.29
C VAL A 63 -4.24 -16.70 0.91
N GLY A 64 -3.10 -17.31 0.55
CA GLY A 64 -3.00 -18.70 0.15
C GLY A 64 -2.82 -18.83 -1.36
N ILE A 65 -1.79 -19.58 -1.76
CA ILE A 65 -1.35 -19.70 -3.16
C ILE A 65 -2.48 -20.17 -4.08
N PHE A 66 -3.32 -21.09 -3.61
CA PHE A 66 -4.46 -21.60 -4.38
C PHE A 66 -5.48 -20.49 -4.69
N LEU A 67 -5.85 -19.67 -3.70
CA LEU A 67 -6.81 -18.58 -3.90
C LEU A 67 -6.21 -17.49 -4.80
N SER A 68 -4.93 -17.16 -4.62
CA SER A 68 -4.25 -16.18 -5.48
C SER A 68 -4.18 -16.63 -6.94
N VAL A 69 -3.87 -17.90 -7.20
CA VAL A 69 -3.89 -18.45 -8.56
C VAL A 69 -5.31 -18.48 -9.11
N ALA A 70 -6.31 -18.87 -8.32
CA ALA A 70 -7.71 -18.84 -8.74
C ALA A 70 -8.16 -17.42 -9.14
N THR A 71 -7.81 -16.39 -8.36
CA THR A 71 -8.07 -14.98 -8.70
C THR A 71 -7.46 -14.59 -10.04
N LEU A 72 -6.20 -14.98 -10.30
CA LEU A 72 -5.53 -14.68 -11.57
C LEU A 72 -6.24 -15.34 -12.76
N VAL A 73 -6.60 -16.62 -12.63
CA VAL A 73 -7.31 -17.35 -13.69
C VAL A 73 -8.70 -16.76 -13.93
N LEU A 74 -9.44 -16.44 -12.87
CA LEU A 74 -10.79 -15.88 -13.02
C LEU A 74 -10.79 -14.48 -13.64
N ASN A 75 -9.83 -13.63 -13.28
CA ASN A 75 -9.66 -12.33 -13.93
C ASN A 75 -9.32 -12.48 -15.42
N PHE A 76 -8.44 -13.44 -15.76
CA PHE A 76 -8.14 -13.75 -17.15
C PHE A 76 -9.39 -14.22 -17.93
N VAL A 77 -10.18 -15.12 -17.33
CA VAL A 77 -11.44 -15.62 -17.92
C VAL A 77 -12.43 -14.47 -18.10
N PHE A 78 -12.63 -13.64 -17.08
CA PHE A 78 -13.49 -12.44 -17.17
C PHE A 78 -13.07 -11.54 -18.34
N GLN A 79 -11.77 -11.26 -18.46
CA GLN A 79 -11.22 -10.44 -19.54
C GLN A 79 -11.41 -11.11 -20.91
N ALA A 80 -11.25 -12.43 -21.00
CA ALA A 80 -11.48 -13.20 -22.22
C ALA A 80 -12.96 -13.16 -22.67
N PHE A 81 -13.90 -13.29 -21.73
CA PHE A 81 -15.34 -13.11 -22.00
C PHE A 81 -15.65 -11.69 -22.49
N GLN A 82 -15.03 -10.67 -21.88
CA GLN A 82 -15.19 -9.28 -22.31
C GLN A 82 -14.69 -9.07 -23.75
N ILE A 83 -13.49 -9.55 -24.08
CA ILE A 83 -12.93 -9.43 -25.44
C ILE A 83 -13.78 -10.25 -26.43
N GLY A 84 -14.15 -11.48 -26.08
CA GLY A 84 -14.99 -12.35 -26.91
C GLY A 84 -16.34 -11.71 -27.24
N SER A 85 -16.98 -11.09 -26.25
CA SER A 85 -18.21 -10.32 -26.43
C SER A 85 -18.04 -9.16 -27.42
N ASN A 86 -16.93 -8.40 -27.32
CA ASN A 86 -16.63 -7.31 -28.25
C ASN A 86 -16.35 -7.81 -29.69
N ILE A 87 -15.62 -8.92 -29.84
CA ILE A 87 -15.35 -9.52 -31.15
C ILE A 87 -16.65 -10.03 -31.77
N TRP A 88 -17.49 -10.70 -30.98
CA TRP A 88 -18.80 -11.18 -31.43
C TRP A 88 -19.69 -10.02 -31.90
N LEU A 89 -19.71 -8.91 -31.16
CA LEU A 89 -20.45 -7.70 -31.53
C LEU A 89 -19.89 -7.08 -32.82
N THR A 90 -18.58 -7.12 -33.03
CA THR A 90 -17.94 -6.67 -34.27
C THR A 90 -18.36 -7.54 -35.47
N GLN A 91 -18.44 -8.86 -35.29
CA GLN A 91 -18.92 -9.78 -36.33
C GLN A 91 -20.41 -9.54 -36.63
N TRP A 92 -21.23 -9.44 -35.59
CA TRP A 92 -22.65 -9.14 -35.73
C TRP A 92 -22.89 -7.82 -36.47
N SER A 93 -22.10 -6.78 -36.17
CA SER A 93 -22.23 -5.47 -36.85
C SER A 93 -21.80 -5.47 -38.32
N ASN A 94 -20.97 -6.42 -38.76
CA ASN A 94 -20.47 -6.49 -40.13
C ASN A 94 -21.31 -7.40 -41.04
N ASP A 95 -22.20 -8.20 -40.45
CA ASP A 95 -23.02 -9.16 -41.17
C ASP A 95 -24.33 -8.52 -41.65
N LYS A 96 -24.43 -8.29 -42.97
CA LYS A 96 -25.60 -7.67 -43.62
C LYS A 96 -26.79 -8.62 -43.73
N GLU A 97 -26.60 -9.93 -43.56
CA GLU A 97 -27.69 -10.92 -43.69
C GLU A 97 -28.64 -10.87 -42.48
N VAL A 98 -28.18 -10.29 -41.36
CA VAL A 98 -28.94 -10.14 -40.12
C VAL A 98 -30.10 -9.15 -40.23
N GLU A 99 -30.08 -8.26 -41.24
CA GLU A 99 -31.19 -7.34 -41.50
C GLU A 99 -32.41 -8.06 -42.12
N HIS A 100 -32.18 -9.17 -42.85
CA HIS A 100 -33.22 -9.89 -43.58
C HIS A 100 -33.66 -11.19 -42.90
N ASP A 101 -32.80 -11.84 -42.10
CA ASP A 101 -33.12 -13.06 -41.38
C ASP A 101 -33.29 -12.82 -39.86
N THR A 102 -34.54 -12.97 -39.40
CA THR A 102 -34.88 -12.84 -37.98
C THR A 102 -34.32 -13.99 -37.11
N GLY A 103 -34.07 -15.17 -37.68
CA GLY A 103 -33.50 -16.31 -36.99
C GLY A 103 -32.03 -16.08 -36.63
N LEU A 104 -31.23 -15.60 -37.60
CA LEU A 104 -29.82 -15.24 -37.39
C LEU A 104 -29.68 -14.13 -36.35
N ARG A 105 -30.54 -13.11 -36.39
CA ARG A 105 -30.54 -12.03 -35.39
C ARG A 105 -30.76 -12.54 -33.96
N ASN A 106 -31.71 -13.46 -33.78
CA ASN A 106 -31.99 -14.05 -32.47
C ASN A 106 -30.83 -14.93 -31.99
N MET A 107 -30.12 -15.62 -32.89
CA MET A 107 -28.91 -16.37 -32.57
C MET A 107 -27.78 -15.44 -32.10
N TYR A 108 -27.46 -14.38 -32.85
CA TYR A 108 -26.42 -13.41 -32.47
C TYR A 108 -26.72 -12.77 -31.11
N LEU A 109 -27.98 -12.38 -30.88
CA LEU A 109 -28.43 -11.80 -29.62
C LEU A 109 -28.36 -12.80 -28.46
N GLY A 110 -28.75 -14.05 -28.68
CA GLY A 110 -28.67 -15.12 -27.68
C GLY A 110 -27.24 -15.44 -27.26
N VAL A 111 -26.32 -15.54 -28.22
CA VAL A 111 -24.89 -15.78 -27.95
C VAL A 111 -24.27 -14.57 -27.24
N TYR A 112 -24.59 -13.35 -27.65
CA TYR A 112 -24.13 -12.14 -26.95
C TYR A 112 -24.65 -12.08 -25.50
N GLY A 113 -25.92 -12.42 -25.28
CA GLY A 113 -26.51 -12.54 -23.95
C GLY A 113 -25.81 -13.60 -23.10
N ALA A 114 -25.46 -14.74 -23.69
CA ALA A 114 -24.71 -15.80 -23.00
C ALA A 114 -23.29 -15.36 -22.62
N PHE A 115 -22.59 -14.62 -23.49
CA PHE A 115 -21.29 -14.02 -23.15
C PHE A 115 -21.40 -13.04 -21.97
N GLY A 116 -22.39 -12.14 -21.99
CA GLY A 116 -22.62 -11.18 -20.90
C GLY A 116 -23.00 -11.85 -19.58
N PHE A 117 -23.87 -12.86 -19.63
CA PHE A 117 -24.24 -13.64 -18.44
C PHE A 117 -23.03 -14.40 -17.88
N GLY A 118 -22.26 -15.08 -18.74
CA GLY A 118 -21.03 -15.76 -18.34
C GLY A 118 -20.03 -14.79 -17.70
N GLN A 119 -19.81 -13.63 -18.34
CA GLN A 119 -18.95 -12.58 -17.81
C GLN A 119 -19.39 -12.14 -16.41
N GLY A 120 -20.69 -11.89 -16.19
CA GLY A 120 -21.22 -11.47 -14.88
C GLY A 120 -21.05 -12.54 -13.80
N VAL A 121 -21.28 -13.81 -14.13
CA VAL A 121 -21.07 -14.93 -13.19
C VAL A 121 -19.60 -15.04 -12.79
N PHE A 122 -18.67 -15.02 -13.76
CA PHE A 122 -17.24 -15.08 -13.46
C PHE A 122 -16.75 -13.85 -12.70
N ALA A 123 -17.26 -12.65 -13.01
CA ALA A 123 -16.96 -11.45 -12.25
C ALA A 123 -17.38 -11.58 -10.79
N TYR A 124 -18.61 -12.05 -10.54
CA TYR A 124 -19.10 -12.25 -9.18
C TYR A 124 -18.26 -13.26 -8.40
N ILE A 125 -17.93 -14.40 -9.01
CA ILE A 125 -17.07 -15.42 -8.39
C ILE A 125 -15.68 -14.85 -8.09
N SER A 126 -15.10 -14.07 -9.01
CA SER A 126 -13.79 -13.43 -8.82
C SER A 126 -13.79 -12.53 -7.59
N VAL A 127 -14.79 -11.64 -7.49
CA VAL A 127 -14.95 -10.74 -6.34
C VAL A 127 -15.06 -11.54 -5.04
N VAL A 128 -15.95 -12.54 -4.99
CA VAL A 128 -16.12 -13.36 -3.78
C VAL A 128 -14.81 -14.03 -3.35
N ILE A 129 -14.02 -14.55 -4.30
CA ILE A 129 -12.74 -15.20 -3.98
C ILE A 129 -11.72 -14.18 -3.44
N VAL A 130 -11.65 -12.98 -4.01
CA VAL A 130 -10.73 -11.93 -3.55
C VAL A 130 -11.08 -11.50 -2.13
N TYR A 131 -12.36 -11.22 -1.84
CA TYR A 131 -12.80 -10.82 -0.51
C TYR A 131 -12.61 -11.94 0.52
N VAL A 132 -12.94 -13.19 0.19
CA VAL A 132 -12.68 -14.34 1.09
C VAL A 132 -11.18 -14.55 1.31
N GLY A 133 -10.36 -14.35 0.28
CA GLY A 133 -8.90 -14.39 0.37
C GLY A 133 -8.33 -13.28 1.27
N GLY A 134 -8.85 -12.06 1.14
CA GLY A 134 -8.53 -10.91 1.97
C GLY A 134 -8.85 -11.15 3.45
N LEU A 135 -10.06 -11.61 3.74
CA LEU A 135 -10.48 -11.95 5.12
C LEU A 135 -9.61 -13.06 5.74
N ARG A 136 -9.23 -14.07 4.95
CA ARG A 136 -8.30 -15.11 5.41
C ARG A 136 -6.92 -14.55 5.74
N ALA A 137 -6.38 -13.69 4.86
CA ALA A 137 -5.09 -13.04 5.09
C ALA A 137 -5.12 -12.15 6.33
N ALA A 138 -6.16 -11.33 6.49
CA ALA A 138 -6.37 -10.49 7.66
C ALA A 138 -6.39 -11.35 8.93
N LYS A 139 -7.16 -12.44 8.96
CA LYS A 139 -7.21 -13.35 10.11
C LYS A 139 -5.85 -13.95 10.47
N ILE A 140 -5.04 -14.32 9.47
CA ILE A 140 -3.70 -14.88 9.70
C ILE A 140 -2.77 -13.80 10.27
N ILE A 141 -2.74 -12.62 9.64
CA ILE A 141 -1.91 -11.49 10.07
C ILE A 141 -2.28 -11.06 11.50
N HIS A 142 -3.57 -11.00 11.82
CA HIS A 142 -4.05 -10.68 13.16
C HIS A 142 -3.60 -11.71 14.21
N ASN A 143 -3.73 -13.00 13.90
CA ASN A 143 -3.30 -14.07 14.82
C ASN A 143 -1.79 -14.10 15.01
N ASP A 144 -1.01 -13.80 13.96
CA ASP A 144 0.43 -13.71 14.05
C ASP A 144 0.87 -12.49 14.86
N LEU A 145 0.22 -11.34 14.66
CA LEU A 145 0.43 -10.13 15.47
C LEU A 145 0.08 -10.40 16.94
N LEU A 146 -1.07 -11.01 17.22
CA LEU A 146 -1.49 -11.38 18.57
C LEU A 146 -0.50 -12.34 19.23
N ARG A 147 -0.03 -13.35 18.50
CA ARG A 147 0.98 -14.29 19.00
C ARG A 147 2.29 -13.59 19.33
N LEU A 148 2.71 -12.63 18.51
CA LEU A 148 3.95 -11.89 18.70
C LEU A 148 3.84 -10.95 19.92
N VAL A 149 2.70 -10.29 20.11
CA VAL A 149 2.43 -9.45 21.28
C VAL A 149 2.36 -10.29 22.57
N MET A 150 1.72 -11.47 22.53
CA MET A 150 1.64 -12.37 23.69
C MET A 150 2.97 -13.03 24.03
N ARG A 151 3.85 -13.30 23.04
CA ARG A 151 5.18 -13.87 23.25
C ARG A 151 6.28 -12.83 23.48
N GLY A 152 6.07 -11.58 23.07
CA GLY A 152 6.99 -10.48 23.30
C GLY A 152 7.20 -10.29 24.80
N SER A 153 8.46 -10.18 25.23
CA SER A 153 8.81 -10.13 26.65
C SER A 153 8.01 -9.05 27.39
N VAL A 154 7.14 -9.49 28.29
CA VAL A 154 6.11 -8.71 29.03
C VAL A 154 6.66 -7.45 29.71
N CYS A 155 7.95 -7.37 30.00
CA CYS A 155 8.54 -6.19 30.65
C CYS A 155 9.21 -5.23 29.65
N ARG A 156 10.07 -5.69 28.74
CA ARG A 156 10.86 -4.76 27.89
C ARG A 156 10.08 -4.20 26.70
N PHE A 157 9.13 -4.95 26.14
CA PHE A 157 8.38 -4.51 24.97
C PHE A 157 7.31 -3.47 25.35
N PHE A 158 6.57 -3.71 26.43
CA PHE A 158 5.49 -2.84 26.90
C PHE A 158 5.99 -1.57 27.62
N ASP A 159 7.22 -1.57 28.15
CA ASP A 159 7.83 -0.36 28.74
C ASP A 159 8.41 0.58 27.67
N ILE A 160 8.76 0.07 26.48
CA ILE A 160 9.38 0.84 25.38
C ILE A 160 8.34 1.27 24.34
N THR A 161 7.33 0.44 24.07
CA THR A 161 6.27 0.74 23.11
C THR A 161 5.03 1.31 23.80
N PRO A 162 4.54 2.50 23.39
CA PRO A 162 3.36 3.07 24.00
C PRO A 162 2.14 2.19 23.68
N LEU A 163 1.28 1.97 24.68
CA LEU A 163 0.05 1.16 24.54
C LEU A 163 -0.82 1.61 23.35
N GLY A 164 -0.84 2.93 23.08
CA GLY A 164 -1.56 3.51 21.94
C GLY A 164 -1.08 3.00 20.57
N ARG A 165 0.20 2.65 20.42
CA ARG A 165 0.74 2.09 19.16
C ARG A 165 0.24 0.67 18.91
N ILE A 166 0.24 -0.15 19.95
CA ILE A 166 -0.29 -1.52 19.88
C ILE A 166 -1.78 -1.46 19.52
N LEU A 167 -2.54 -0.56 20.16
CA LEU A 167 -3.95 -0.35 19.85
C LEU A 167 -4.16 0.13 18.41
N ASN A 168 -3.35 1.07 17.92
CA ASN A 168 -3.44 1.56 16.55
C ASN A 168 -3.15 0.45 15.52
N SER A 169 -2.20 -0.45 15.79
CA SER A 169 -1.93 -1.56 14.88
C SER A 169 -2.99 -2.66 14.90
N PHE A 170 -3.70 -2.87 16.00
CA PHE A 170 -4.84 -3.79 16.04
C PHE A 170 -6.13 -3.20 15.47
N SER A 171 -6.27 -1.88 15.47
CA SER A 171 -7.45 -1.18 14.98
C SER A 171 -7.19 -0.61 13.60
N GLY A 172 -6.46 0.51 13.49
CA GLY A 172 -6.25 1.24 12.24
C GLY A 172 -5.48 0.46 11.18
N ASP A 173 -4.35 -0.18 11.54
CA ASP A 173 -3.59 -0.94 10.54
C ASP A 173 -4.34 -2.21 10.08
N MET A 174 -5.17 -2.78 10.96
CA MET A 174 -5.97 -3.96 10.65
C MET A 174 -7.16 -3.63 9.73
N ASP A 175 -7.82 -2.50 9.95
CA ASP A 175 -8.92 -1.95 9.14
C ASP A 175 -8.48 -1.69 7.67
N VAL A 176 -7.22 -1.26 7.49
CA VAL A 176 -6.66 -1.11 6.14
C VAL A 176 -6.43 -2.48 5.48
N ILE A 177 -6.04 -3.51 6.25
CA ILE A 177 -5.71 -4.83 5.73
C ILE A 177 -6.96 -5.63 5.35
N ASP A 178 -8.07 -5.46 6.07
CA ASP A 178 -9.31 -6.20 5.85
C ASP A 178 -10.28 -5.52 4.87
N GLU A 179 -10.36 -4.19 4.86
CA GLU A 179 -11.30 -3.44 4.00
C GLU A 179 -10.63 -2.87 2.74
N GLU A 180 -9.56 -2.08 2.90
CA GLU A 180 -8.96 -1.32 1.78
C GLU A 180 -8.08 -2.19 0.85
N LEU A 181 -7.28 -3.08 1.45
CA LEU A 181 -6.28 -3.86 0.72
C LEU A 181 -6.91 -4.84 -0.29
N PRO A 182 -7.95 -5.62 0.04
CA PRO A 182 -8.59 -6.53 -0.92
C PRO A 182 -9.20 -5.78 -2.11
N GLY A 183 -9.89 -4.66 -1.86
CA GLY A 183 -10.48 -3.84 -2.93
C GLY A 183 -9.44 -3.21 -3.86
N THR A 184 -8.31 -2.76 -3.28
CA THR A 184 -7.18 -2.22 -4.06
C THR A 184 -6.53 -3.29 -4.92
N VAL A 185 -6.37 -4.51 -4.41
CA VAL A 185 -5.81 -5.65 -5.16
C VAL A 185 -6.74 -6.07 -6.30
N ASP A 186 -8.05 -6.14 -6.07
CA ASP A 186 -9.05 -6.44 -7.10
C ASP A 186 -9.01 -5.42 -8.24
N SER A 187 -9.00 -4.13 -7.89
CA SER A 187 -8.90 -3.03 -8.84
C SER A 187 -7.59 -3.06 -9.64
N LEU A 188 -6.47 -3.31 -8.95
CA LEU A 188 -5.16 -3.45 -9.59
C LEU A 188 -5.16 -4.60 -10.60
N MET A 189 -5.68 -5.77 -10.24
CA MET A 189 -5.76 -6.91 -11.14
C MET A 189 -6.65 -6.60 -12.34
N THR A 190 -7.82 -6.02 -12.12
CA THR A 190 -8.75 -5.63 -13.19
C THR A 190 -8.08 -4.68 -14.18
N PHE A 191 -7.43 -3.61 -13.69
CA PHE A 191 -6.75 -2.65 -14.56
C PHE A 191 -5.56 -3.25 -15.29
N LEU A 192 -4.75 -4.10 -14.63
CA LEU A 192 -3.64 -4.78 -15.27
C LEU A 192 -4.12 -5.66 -16.42
N TRP A 193 -5.13 -6.50 -16.19
CA TRP A 193 -5.69 -7.36 -17.24
C TRP A 193 -6.36 -6.57 -18.35
N MET A 194 -7.09 -5.50 -18.01
CA MET A 194 -7.75 -4.63 -18.99
C MET A 194 -6.74 -3.94 -19.91
N VAL A 195 -5.65 -3.40 -19.35
CA VAL A 195 -4.59 -2.74 -20.13
C VAL A 195 -3.87 -3.76 -21.02
N LEU A 196 -3.50 -4.92 -20.47
CA LEU A 196 -2.86 -5.99 -21.26
C LEU A 196 -3.77 -6.46 -22.40
N ALA A 197 -5.04 -6.71 -22.13
CA ALA A 197 -6.03 -7.09 -23.12
C ALA A 197 -6.20 -6.04 -24.21
N THR A 198 -6.34 -4.77 -23.83
CA THR A 198 -6.50 -3.66 -24.79
C THR A 198 -5.28 -3.54 -25.71
N ILE A 199 -4.08 -3.64 -25.15
CA ILE A 199 -2.84 -3.61 -25.95
C ILE A 199 -2.81 -4.78 -26.94
N VAL A 200 -3.16 -6.00 -26.51
CA VAL A 200 -3.19 -7.18 -27.39
C VAL A 200 -4.22 -7.03 -28.50
N VAL A 201 -5.46 -6.62 -28.18
CA VAL A 201 -6.54 -6.45 -29.14
C VAL A 201 -6.19 -5.40 -30.20
N ILE A 202 -5.70 -4.23 -29.78
CA ILE A 202 -5.29 -3.17 -30.71
C ILE A 202 -4.09 -3.63 -31.56
N SER A 203 -3.14 -4.37 -30.97
CA SER A 203 -1.97 -4.86 -31.71
C SER A 203 -2.32 -5.86 -32.80
N ILE A 204 -3.34 -6.71 -32.58
CA ILE A 204 -3.84 -7.64 -33.62
C ILE A 204 -4.53 -6.86 -34.73
N SER A 205 -5.32 -5.83 -34.40
CA SER A 205 -6.04 -5.02 -35.39
C SER A 205 -5.08 -4.14 -36.22
N THR A 206 -4.14 -3.47 -35.55
CA THR A 206 -3.23 -2.51 -36.18
C THR A 206 -1.80 -2.71 -35.66
N PRO A 207 -0.97 -3.56 -36.30
CA PRO A 207 0.38 -3.87 -35.83
C PRO A 207 1.32 -2.66 -35.69
N ILE A 208 1.11 -1.60 -36.48
CA ILE A 208 1.92 -0.37 -36.41
C ILE A 208 1.78 0.36 -35.07
N PHE A 209 0.68 0.13 -34.34
CA PHE A 209 0.43 0.70 -33.02
C PHE A 209 1.52 0.35 -32.00
N LEU A 210 2.20 -0.79 -32.17
CA LEU A 210 3.26 -1.25 -31.27
C LEU A 210 4.47 -0.28 -31.29
N VAL A 211 4.73 0.41 -32.39
CA VAL A 211 5.80 1.42 -32.44
C VAL A 211 5.42 2.65 -31.60
N VAL A 212 4.13 2.99 -31.53
CA VAL A 212 3.62 4.17 -30.81
C VAL A 212 3.50 3.91 -29.31
N ILE A 213 3.17 2.68 -28.89
CA ILE A 213 3.04 2.36 -27.46
C ILE A 213 4.37 2.38 -26.71
N VAL A 214 5.49 2.08 -27.38
CA VAL A 214 6.84 2.08 -26.77
C VAL A 214 7.24 3.46 -26.20
N PRO A 215 7.22 4.58 -26.97
CA PRO A 215 7.56 5.89 -26.42
C PRO A 215 6.54 6.36 -25.36
N ILE A 216 5.26 6.04 -25.51
CA ILE A 216 4.24 6.34 -24.51
C ILE A 216 4.53 5.59 -23.19
N GLY A 217 4.85 4.30 -23.27
CA GLY A 217 5.21 3.49 -22.11
C GLY A 217 6.46 4.02 -21.40
N PHE A 218 7.45 4.51 -22.15
CA PHE A 218 8.63 5.16 -21.58
C PHE A 218 8.23 6.42 -20.80
N ILE A 219 7.47 7.34 -21.40
CA ILE A 219 7.00 8.55 -20.71
C ILE A 219 6.18 8.20 -19.46
N TYR A 220 5.29 7.22 -19.57
CA TYR A 220 4.47 6.74 -18.47
C TYR A 220 5.34 6.17 -17.34
N TYR A 221 6.39 5.42 -17.65
CA TYR A 221 7.32 4.89 -16.65
C TYR A 221 8.01 6.01 -15.85
N PHE A 222 8.47 7.07 -16.52
CA PHE A 222 9.06 8.23 -15.82
C PHE A 222 8.03 8.95 -14.96
N ALA A 223 6.85 9.22 -15.52
CA ALA A 223 5.76 9.86 -14.79
C ALA A 223 5.34 9.03 -13.56
N GLN A 224 5.19 7.71 -13.71
CA GLN A 224 4.86 6.79 -12.62
C GLN A 224 5.94 6.81 -11.54
N ARG A 225 7.23 6.76 -11.91
CA ARG A 225 8.33 6.78 -10.93
C ARG A 225 8.34 8.08 -10.12
N PHE A 226 8.08 9.22 -10.76
CA PHE A 226 7.98 10.52 -10.10
C PHE A 226 6.74 10.60 -9.21
N TYR A 227 5.57 10.24 -9.74
CA TYR A 227 4.29 10.27 -9.03
C TYR A 227 4.32 9.39 -7.77
N VAL A 228 4.80 8.15 -7.87
CA VAL A 228 4.85 7.24 -6.73
C VAL A 228 5.84 7.75 -5.67
N ALA A 229 6.95 8.37 -6.05
CA ALA A 229 7.88 8.97 -5.09
C ALA A 229 7.24 10.12 -4.31
N THR A 230 6.55 11.03 -5.01
CA THR A 230 5.88 12.19 -4.41
C THR A 230 4.67 11.78 -3.56
N SER A 231 3.82 10.88 -4.09
CA SER A 231 2.63 10.37 -3.38
C SER A 231 3.01 9.69 -2.05
N ARG A 232 4.07 8.86 -2.04
CA ARG A 232 4.58 8.27 -0.79
C ARG A 232 5.04 9.32 0.23
N GLN A 233 5.68 10.39 -0.22
CA GLN A 233 6.10 11.47 0.69
C GLN A 233 4.89 12.21 1.25
N LEU A 234 3.86 12.43 0.43
CA LEU A 234 2.62 13.09 0.85
C LEU A 234 1.85 12.25 1.88
N MET A 235 1.68 10.95 1.65
CA MET A 235 1.03 10.05 2.62
C MET A 235 1.78 9.99 3.96
N ARG A 236 3.11 10.12 3.95
CA ARG A 236 3.90 10.22 5.20
C ARG A 236 3.65 11.52 5.95
N LEU A 237 3.45 12.63 5.24
CA LEU A 237 3.11 13.91 5.87
C LEU A 237 1.71 13.86 6.48
N GLU A 238 0.77 13.26 5.76
CA GLU A 238 -0.61 13.06 6.23
C GLU A 238 -0.64 12.21 7.51
N SER A 239 0.09 11.08 7.55
CA SER A 239 0.13 10.20 8.72
C SER A 239 0.76 10.84 9.97
N VAL A 240 1.62 11.86 9.80
CA VAL A 240 2.23 12.59 10.93
C VAL A 240 1.34 13.76 11.39
N SER A 241 0.46 14.26 10.51
CA SER A 241 -0.45 15.36 10.82
C SER A 241 -1.77 14.93 11.50
N ARG A 242 -2.07 13.63 11.47
CA ARG A 242 -3.27 13.01 12.03
C ARG A 242 -3.01 12.45 13.43
#